data_AF-A0A931E0C7-F1
#
_entry.id   AF-A0A931E0C7-F1
#
_cell.length_a   1.000
_cell.length_b   1.000
_cell.length_c   1.000
_cell.angle_alpha   90.00
_cell.angle_beta   90.00
_cell.angle_gamma   90.00
#
_symmetry.space_group_name_H-M   'P 1'
#
loop_
_entity.id
_entity.type
_entity.pdbx_description
1 polymer ?
#
loop_
_entity_poly.entity_id
_entity_poly.type
_entity_poly.pdbx_seq_one_letter_code
_entity_poly.pdbx_strand_id
1 'polypeptide(L)'
;MNSSDPEAPFHTVINAENLHALNLLTYTHRHKVGCIYIDPPYNTRDKDWKYNNDYVDGDDQYKHSKWLSMMEKRLELAKELLNPEDSVLIVTIDEKEYLRLGMLLEQTFPEARIQMVSSLINPTGAIRSNQFTRTDEYIYVVQFGSSKIEPLVLKVDSSEKVRWNSLRRFEMTSKRGSRPDQFYAIYVSESDGRIVGTSAPLADDVPRESVLAPDGCVSVFPVKPDGTEMIWGLTPPSLMKRVEKGFAKAVGSKSKRFTPYYLTIGKLQDIERGEIEIIGRNGDGSVEVRRSKGLDLTPVW
;
A
#
# COMPACT_ATOMS: atom_id res chain seq x y z
N MET A 1 17.76 -28.99 14.73
CA MET A 1 17.62 -30.09 13.76
C MET A 1 18.44 -29.70 12.55
N ASN A 2 19.58 -30.34 12.33
CA ASN A 2 20.35 -30.10 11.11
C ASN A 2 19.86 -31.08 10.05
N SER A 3 19.49 -30.52 8.89
CA SER A 3 19.27 -31.26 7.65
C SER A 3 20.55 -32.02 7.26
N SER A 4 20.42 -33.22 6.71
CA SER A 4 21.53 -34.00 6.14
C SER A 4 21.93 -33.53 4.74
N ASP A 5 21.30 -32.48 4.22
CA ASP A 5 21.62 -31.86 2.94
C ASP A 5 22.58 -30.67 3.15
N PRO A 6 23.82 -30.74 2.63
CA PRO A 6 24.80 -29.66 2.74
C PRO A 6 24.38 -28.35 2.05
N GLU A 7 23.44 -28.41 1.10
CA GLU A 7 22.92 -27.25 0.36
C GLU A 7 21.65 -26.67 1.00
N ALA A 8 21.09 -27.32 2.02
CA ALA A 8 19.91 -26.81 2.69
C ALA A 8 20.23 -25.51 3.45
N PRO A 9 19.38 -24.46 3.35
CA PRO A 9 19.62 -23.22 4.06
C PRO A 9 19.58 -23.45 5.57
N PHE A 10 20.66 -23.08 6.24
CA PHE A 10 20.75 -23.14 7.69
C PHE A 10 20.16 -21.86 8.29
N HIS A 11 19.04 -21.98 8.96
CA HIS A 11 18.41 -20.87 9.69
C HIS A 11 18.52 -21.10 11.19
N THR A 12 18.90 -20.05 11.91
CA THR A 12 19.01 -20.08 13.37
C THR A 12 18.10 -19.03 13.97
N VAL A 13 17.33 -19.41 14.98
CA VAL A 13 16.56 -18.49 15.82
C VAL A 13 17.17 -18.50 17.21
N ILE A 14 17.56 -17.33 17.71
CA ILE A 14 18.13 -17.16 19.04
C ILE A 14 17.10 -16.41 19.89
N ASN A 15 16.67 -17.02 20.98
CA ASN A 15 15.84 -16.35 21.98
C ASN A 15 16.71 -15.88 23.14
N ALA A 16 17.02 -14.58 23.15
CA ALA A 16 17.81 -13.94 24.19
C ALA A 16 17.58 -12.41 24.14
N GLU A 17 18.06 -11.72 25.17
CA GLU A 17 18.27 -10.28 25.09
C GLU A 17 19.31 -10.00 24.00
N ASN A 18 18.98 -9.13 23.05
CA ASN A 18 19.74 -8.99 21.81
C ASN A 18 21.17 -8.49 22.02
N LEU A 19 21.45 -7.67 23.05
CA LEU A 19 22.81 -7.26 23.38
C LEU A 19 23.69 -8.48 23.71
N HIS A 20 23.17 -9.40 24.53
CA HIS A 20 23.90 -10.62 24.90
C HIS A 20 24.05 -11.59 23.72
N ALA A 21 23.01 -11.74 22.89
CA ALA A 21 23.09 -12.57 21.69
C ALA A 21 24.13 -12.05 20.70
N LEU A 22 24.12 -10.73 20.42
CA LEU A 22 25.09 -10.11 19.53
C LEU A 22 26.52 -10.29 20.08
N ASN A 23 26.71 -10.07 21.38
CA ASN A 23 28.00 -10.25 22.03
C ASN A 23 28.51 -11.70 21.88
N LEU A 24 27.65 -12.70 22.07
CA LEU A 24 27.99 -14.10 21.84
C LEU A 24 28.35 -14.39 20.38
N LEU A 25 27.61 -13.82 19.42
CA LEU A 25 27.89 -13.98 18.00
C LEU A 25 29.26 -13.41 17.61
N THR A 26 29.78 -12.39 18.32
CA THR A 26 31.10 -11.83 18.00
C THR A 26 32.25 -12.84 18.16
N TYR A 27 32.07 -13.94 18.90
CA TYR A 27 33.10 -14.98 19.02
C TYR A 27 33.21 -15.85 17.77
N THR A 28 32.12 -15.99 17.01
CA THR A 28 32.01 -16.97 15.90
C THR A 28 31.82 -16.30 14.54
N HIS A 29 31.20 -15.11 14.52
CA HIS A 29 30.71 -14.42 13.32
C HIS A 29 31.29 -13.00 13.14
N ARG A 30 32.36 -12.65 13.86
CA ARG A 30 33.04 -11.34 13.68
C ARG A 30 33.42 -11.11 12.22
N HIS A 31 33.01 -9.97 11.66
CA HIS A 31 33.20 -9.56 10.27
C HIS A 31 32.67 -10.54 9.20
N LYS A 32 31.74 -11.42 9.54
CA LYS A 32 31.18 -12.41 8.60
C LYS A 32 29.77 -12.09 8.15
N VAL A 33 29.11 -11.10 8.74
CA VAL A 33 27.72 -10.77 8.43
C VAL A 33 27.67 -9.80 7.25
N GLY A 34 27.08 -10.25 6.14
CA GLY A 34 26.92 -9.41 4.93
C GLY A 34 25.71 -8.46 4.98
N CYS A 35 24.72 -8.75 5.81
CA CYS A 35 23.53 -7.90 5.94
C CYS A 35 22.95 -7.97 7.36
N ILE A 36 22.65 -6.82 7.93
CA ILE A 36 21.86 -6.70 9.16
C ILE A 36 20.64 -5.83 8.84
N TYR A 37 19.45 -6.33 9.15
CA TYR A 37 18.21 -5.56 9.12
C TYR A 37 17.66 -5.48 10.55
N ILE A 38 17.33 -4.28 11.02
CA ILE A 38 16.73 -4.07 12.32
C ILE A 38 15.56 -3.09 12.25
N ASP A 39 14.52 -3.41 13.02
CA ASP A 39 13.35 -2.58 13.27
C ASP A 39 13.29 -2.27 14.78
N PRO A 40 14.10 -1.30 15.26
CA PRO A 40 14.18 -0.97 16.67
C PRO A 40 12.85 -0.37 17.15
N PRO A 41 12.53 -0.45 18.46
CA PRO A 41 11.31 0.13 18.98
C PRO A 41 11.27 1.64 18.68
N TYR A 42 10.29 2.05 17.89
CA TYR A 42 9.99 3.45 17.66
C TYR A 42 9.49 4.01 18.98
N ASN A 43 10.14 5.04 19.51
CA ASN A 43 9.85 5.65 20.82
C ASN A 43 8.45 6.31 20.84
N THR A 44 7.43 5.50 20.61
CA THR A 44 6.06 5.85 20.27
C THR A 44 5.14 5.51 21.42
N ARG A 45 4.12 6.35 21.63
CA ARG A 45 3.27 6.36 22.81
C ARG A 45 2.25 5.21 22.83
N ASP A 46 2.32 4.26 21.91
CA ASP A 46 1.38 3.15 21.86
C ASP A 46 1.80 2.07 22.85
N LYS A 47 0.92 1.85 23.83
CA LYS A 47 1.06 0.84 24.89
C LYS A 47 0.74 -0.59 24.40
N ASP A 48 0.45 -0.76 23.12
CA ASP A 48 0.13 -2.05 22.53
C ASP A 48 1.39 -2.74 21.95
N TRP A 49 2.01 -3.53 22.84
CA TRP A 49 2.64 -4.84 22.59
C TRP A 49 3.69 -4.97 21.46
N LYS A 50 4.96 -5.18 21.86
CA LYS A 50 5.84 -6.36 21.56
C LYS A 50 7.26 -6.21 22.11
N TYR A 51 7.64 -5.03 22.59
CA TYR A 51 8.91 -4.75 23.26
C TYR A 51 8.66 -4.23 24.67
N ASN A 52 9.54 -4.58 25.61
CA ASN A 52 9.47 -4.08 26.98
C ASN A 52 9.79 -2.57 26.97
N ASN A 53 8.76 -1.73 26.84
CA ASN A 53 8.89 -0.27 26.84
C ASN A 53 9.16 0.32 28.24
N ASP A 54 9.40 -0.50 29.27
CA ASP A 54 9.76 -0.05 30.63
C ASP A 54 11.19 0.53 30.75
N TYR A 55 11.95 0.66 29.65
CA TYR A 55 13.27 1.29 29.72
C TYR A 55 13.19 2.79 29.98
N VAL A 56 12.11 3.45 29.57
CA VAL A 56 11.93 4.88 29.80
C VAL A 56 10.48 5.29 30.00
N ASP A 57 10.20 5.95 31.12
CA ASP A 57 8.91 6.57 31.38
C ASP A 57 8.62 7.69 30.36
N GLY A 58 7.36 7.87 29.97
CA GLY A 58 6.94 8.89 29.00
C GLY A 58 7.18 10.33 29.49
N ASP A 59 7.18 10.51 30.82
CA ASP A 59 7.50 11.74 31.53
C ASP A 59 9.01 11.88 31.84
N ASP A 60 9.81 10.88 31.47
CA ASP A 60 11.26 10.96 31.60
C ASP A 60 11.84 11.91 30.57
N GLN A 61 12.45 12.99 31.08
CA GLN A 61 13.16 13.98 30.28
C GLN A 61 14.33 13.37 29.49
N TYR A 62 14.85 12.21 29.91
CA TYR A 62 16.00 11.53 29.32
C TYR A 62 15.65 10.42 28.32
N LYS A 63 14.39 10.30 27.89
CA LYS A 63 13.94 9.23 26.97
C LYS A 63 14.74 9.08 25.69
N HIS A 64 15.09 10.19 25.07
CA HIS A 64 15.88 10.18 23.84
C HIS A 64 17.31 9.71 24.11
N SER A 65 17.90 10.16 25.22
CA SER A 65 19.24 9.76 25.63
C SER A 65 19.30 8.28 26.00
N LYS A 66 18.32 7.77 26.73
CA LYS A 66 18.24 6.34 27.08
C LYS A 66 18.03 5.46 25.86
N TRP A 67 17.18 5.87 24.92
CA TRP A 67 17.02 5.18 23.65
C TRP A 67 18.32 5.15 22.83
N LEU A 68 19.02 6.29 22.75
CA LEU A 68 20.33 6.37 22.10
C LEU A 68 21.36 5.46 22.76
N SER A 69 21.51 5.48 24.09
CA SER A 69 22.44 4.59 24.80
C SER A 69 22.10 3.11 24.65
N MET A 70 20.82 2.78 24.46
CA MET A 70 20.36 1.42 24.16
C MET A 70 20.77 1.01 22.74
N MET A 71 20.58 1.89 21.76
CA MET A 71 20.95 1.65 20.36
C MET A 71 22.46 1.60 20.16
N GLU A 72 23.21 2.54 20.72
CA GLU A 72 24.66 2.67 20.57
C GLU A 72 25.38 1.36 20.87
N LYS A 73 25.14 0.76 22.04
CA LYS A 73 25.76 -0.53 22.45
C LYS A 73 25.49 -1.67 21.47
N ARG A 74 24.32 -1.66 20.80
CA ARG A 74 23.95 -2.70 19.83
C ARG A 74 24.59 -2.43 18.47
N LEU A 75 24.67 -1.16 18.08
CA LEU A 75 25.33 -0.74 16.84
C LEU A 75 26.84 -0.99 16.90
N GLU A 76 27.47 -0.78 18.07
CA GLU A 76 28.88 -1.15 18.30
C GLU A 76 29.12 -2.66 18.08
N LEU A 77 28.25 -3.52 18.64
CA LEU A 77 28.35 -4.97 18.40
C LEU A 77 28.03 -5.34 16.94
N ALA A 78 27.06 -4.66 16.32
CA ALA A 78 26.75 -4.85 14.91
C ALA A 78 27.96 -4.50 14.03
N LYS A 79 28.72 -3.44 14.36
CA LYS A 79 29.97 -3.06 13.68
C LYS A 79 30.98 -4.20 13.67
N GLU A 80 31.14 -4.89 14.79
CA GLU A 80 32.05 -6.02 14.91
C GLU A 80 31.58 -7.25 14.11
N LEU A 81 30.28 -7.40 13.87
CA LEU A 81 29.72 -8.52 13.12
C LEU A 81 29.74 -8.28 11.60
N LEU A 82 29.52 -7.03 11.18
CA LEU A 82 29.45 -6.64 9.78
C LEU A 82 30.81 -6.82 9.08
N ASN A 83 30.76 -7.37 7.86
CA ASN A 83 31.93 -7.45 6.99
C ASN A 83 32.32 -6.04 6.50
N PRO A 84 33.51 -5.52 6.83
CA PRO A 84 33.91 -4.17 6.43
C PRO A 84 34.10 -4.01 4.91
N GLU A 85 34.37 -5.12 4.20
CA GLU A 85 34.66 -5.10 2.76
C GLU A 85 33.41 -5.14 1.89
N ASP A 86 32.34 -5.76 2.36
CA ASP A 86 31.11 -5.92 1.58
C ASP A 86 29.93 -6.26 2.51
N SER A 87 29.28 -5.23 3.04
CA SER A 87 28.07 -5.42 3.84
C SER A 87 27.15 -4.20 3.86
N VAL A 88 25.95 -4.41 4.41
CA VAL A 88 24.96 -3.36 4.64
C VAL A 88 24.26 -3.53 5.99
N LEU A 89 24.04 -2.42 6.67
CA LEU A 89 23.13 -2.30 7.81
C LEU A 89 21.90 -1.49 7.37
N ILE A 90 20.71 -2.05 7.58
CA ILE A 90 19.43 -1.43 7.26
C ILE A 90 18.67 -1.24 8.58
N VAL A 91 18.30 0.01 8.86
CA VAL A 91 17.59 0.38 10.10
C VAL A 91 16.32 1.14 9.75
N THR A 92 15.16 0.59 10.09
CA THR A 92 13.89 1.32 9.97
C THR A 92 13.70 2.24 11.18
N ILE A 93 13.04 3.38 10.96
CA ILE A 93 12.83 4.37 12.01
C ILE A 93 11.60 5.24 11.73
N ASP A 94 10.95 5.69 12.81
CA ASP A 94 9.85 6.64 12.76
C ASP A 94 10.33 8.10 12.69
N GLU A 95 9.38 9.02 12.67
CA GLU A 95 9.66 10.46 12.64
C GLU A 95 10.21 11.02 13.96
N LYS A 96 10.24 10.25 15.05
CA LYS A 96 10.61 10.76 16.37
C LYS A 96 12.11 10.68 16.62
N GLU A 97 12.73 9.60 16.17
CA GLU A 97 14.15 9.33 16.43
C GLU A 97 15.03 9.39 15.19
N TYR A 98 14.48 9.58 13.98
CA TYR A 98 15.28 9.57 12.74
C TYR A 98 16.50 10.50 12.77
N LEU A 99 16.38 11.73 13.26
CA LEU A 99 17.53 12.67 13.35
C LEU A 99 18.60 12.16 14.30
N ARG A 100 18.20 11.67 15.48
CA ARG A 100 19.13 11.21 16.53
C ARG A 100 19.83 9.93 16.12
N LEU A 101 19.07 9.01 15.52
CA LEU A 101 19.63 7.80 14.92
C LEU A 101 20.62 8.15 13.81
N GLY A 102 20.28 9.09 12.92
CA GLY A 102 21.19 9.54 11.86
C GLY A 102 22.55 10.01 12.40
N MET A 103 22.53 10.90 13.41
CA MET A 103 23.77 11.34 14.06
C MET A 103 24.54 10.19 14.72
N LEU A 104 23.85 9.27 15.39
CA LEU A 104 24.48 8.12 16.02
C LEU A 104 25.13 7.19 14.98
N LEU A 105 24.47 6.97 13.84
CA LEU A 105 25.02 6.17 12.74
C LEU A 105 26.27 6.82 12.15
N GLU A 106 26.24 8.13 11.89
CA GLU A 106 27.43 8.87 11.41
C GLU A 106 28.59 8.81 12.41
N GLN A 107 28.31 8.89 13.71
CA GLN A 107 29.33 8.76 14.76
C GLN A 107 29.91 7.35 14.84
N THR A 108 29.06 6.32 14.75
CA THR A 108 29.47 4.92 14.94
C THR A 108 30.18 4.37 13.70
N PHE A 109 29.80 4.84 12.51
CA PHE A 109 30.25 4.35 11.22
C PHE A 109 30.76 5.49 10.31
N PRO A 110 31.81 6.22 10.69
CA PRO A 110 32.31 7.38 9.92
C PRO A 110 32.82 7.01 8.52
N GLU A 111 33.20 5.75 8.31
CA GLU A 111 33.65 5.20 7.03
C GLU A 111 32.51 4.76 6.09
N ALA A 112 31.28 4.67 6.60
CA ALA A 112 30.15 4.13 5.84
C ALA A 112 29.55 5.16 4.89
N ARG A 113 28.97 4.66 3.79
CA ARG A 113 28.06 5.46 2.95
C ARG A 113 26.66 5.31 3.51
N ILE A 114 26.09 6.41 4.02
CA ILE A 114 24.78 6.42 4.68
C ILE A 114 23.77 7.13 3.78
N GLN A 115 22.68 6.44 3.46
CA GLN A 115 21.54 6.99 2.72
C GLN A 115 20.26 6.82 3.52
N MET A 116 19.48 7.89 3.65
CA MET A 116 18.12 7.82 4.19
C MET A 116 17.12 7.74 3.03
N VAL A 117 16.18 6.81 3.10
CA VAL A 117 15.07 6.67 2.15
C VAL A 117 13.73 6.76 2.87
N SER A 118 12.71 7.29 2.18
CA SER A 118 11.34 7.32 2.68
C SER A 118 10.59 6.05 2.28
N SER A 119 9.84 5.47 3.21
CA SER A 119 8.97 4.31 2.99
C SER A 119 7.52 4.71 3.16
N LEU A 120 6.71 4.61 2.10
CA LEU A 120 5.29 4.95 2.13
C LEU A 120 4.50 3.90 2.92
N ILE A 121 4.08 4.24 4.14
CA ILE A 121 3.31 3.34 5.02
C ILE A 121 1.80 3.37 4.75
N ASN A 122 1.25 4.54 4.41
CA ASN A 122 -0.17 4.69 4.14
C ASN A 122 -0.42 5.80 3.10
N PRO A 123 -0.85 5.44 1.87
CA PRO A 123 -1.15 6.42 0.83
C PRO A 123 -2.27 7.41 1.18
N THR A 124 -3.21 7.04 2.06
CA THR A 124 -4.24 7.98 2.53
C THR A 124 -3.75 8.88 3.66
N GLY A 125 -2.63 8.49 4.26
CA GLY A 125 -1.97 9.11 5.39
C GLY A 125 -2.72 9.05 6.72
N ALA A 126 -1.99 9.29 7.79
CA ALA A 126 -2.49 9.39 9.15
C ALA A 126 -2.83 10.86 9.47
N ILE A 127 -4.12 11.15 9.60
CA ILE A 127 -4.63 12.49 9.89
C ILE A 127 -4.25 12.89 11.32
N ARG A 128 -3.71 14.10 11.48
CA ARG A 128 -3.40 14.71 12.77
C ARG A 128 -4.07 16.09 12.85
N SER A 129 -4.65 16.42 14.00
CA SER A 129 -5.27 17.73 14.19
C SER A 129 -4.23 18.83 14.08
N ASN A 130 -4.48 19.83 13.23
CA ASN A 130 -3.62 20.99 13.01
C ASN A 130 -2.17 20.66 12.57
N GLN A 131 -1.96 19.55 11.85
CA GLN A 131 -0.66 19.15 11.31
C GLN A 131 -0.81 18.60 9.89
N PHE A 132 0.30 18.53 9.16
CA PHE A 132 0.34 17.83 7.88
C PHE A 132 0.07 16.33 8.07
N THR A 133 -0.62 15.74 7.09
CA THR A 133 -0.93 14.31 7.07
C THR A 133 0.34 13.51 6.81
N ARG A 134 0.60 12.48 7.63
CA ARG A 134 1.82 11.66 7.52
C ARG A 134 1.57 10.44 6.65
N THR A 135 2.40 10.22 5.64
CA THR A 135 2.30 9.07 4.73
C THR A 135 3.48 8.11 4.85
N ASP A 136 4.59 8.56 5.43
CA ASP A 136 5.89 7.88 5.32
C ASP A 136 6.52 7.55 6.69
N GLU A 137 7.39 6.55 6.67
CA GLU A 137 8.46 6.26 7.64
C GLU A 137 9.83 6.38 6.95
N TYR A 138 10.91 6.19 7.69
CA TYR A 138 12.26 6.33 7.17
C TYR A 138 13.06 5.03 7.33
N ILE A 139 14.00 4.82 6.41
CA ILE A 139 14.94 3.71 6.46
C ILE A 139 16.33 4.28 6.23
N TYR A 140 17.26 3.98 7.12
CA TYR A 140 18.68 4.22 6.90
C TYR A 140 19.32 2.98 6.28
N VAL A 141 20.01 3.17 5.16
CA VAL A 141 20.84 2.18 4.49
C VAL A 141 22.29 2.61 4.67
N VAL A 142 23.04 1.81 5.45
CA VAL A 142 24.44 2.07 5.85
C VAL A 142 25.31 1.03 5.14
N GLN A 143 26.05 1.45 4.12
CA GLN A 143 26.82 0.56 3.25
C GLN A 143 28.32 0.63 3.53
N PHE A 144 28.96 -0.54 3.50
CA PHE A 144 30.41 -0.70 3.73
C PHE A 144 31.11 -1.27 2.49
N GLY A 145 32.38 -0.91 2.33
CA GLY A 145 33.26 -1.43 1.27
C GLY A 145 32.65 -1.38 -0.13
N SER A 146 32.55 -2.52 -0.82
CA SER A 146 32.04 -2.66 -2.19
C SER A 146 30.51 -2.73 -2.32
N SER A 147 29.76 -2.71 -1.21
CA SER A 147 28.30 -2.81 -1.22
C SER A 147 27.66 -1.72 -2.08
N LYS A 148 26.77 -2.13 -2.99
CA LYS A 148 26.14 -1.25 -3.97
C LYS A 148 24.70 -1.70 -4.24
N ILE A 149 23.88 -0.74 -4.68
CA ILE A 149 22.52 -1.01 -5.13
C ILE A 149 22.59 -1.62 -6.52
N GLU A 150 21.93 -2.75 -6.72
CA GLU A 150 21.76 -3.36 -8.04
C GLU A 150 20.27 -3.35 -8.43
N PRO A 151 19.94 -3.01 -9.69
CA PRO A 151 18.56 -3.03 -10.14
C PRO A 151 17.98 -4.45 -10.07
N LEU A 152 16.88 -4.60 -9.34
CA LEU A 152 16.16 -5.87 -9.30
C LEU A 152 15.12 -5.92 -10.42
N VAL A 153 15.32 -6.81 -11.38
CA VAL A 153 14.28 -7.12 -12.37
C VAL A 153 13.21 -7.96 -11.69
N LEU A 154 12.13 -7.31 -11.23
CA LEU A 154 10.98 -8.00 -10.69
C LEU A 154 10.26 -8.74 -11.83
N LYS A 155 10.26 -10.07 -11.77
CA LYS A 155 9.35 -10.89 -12.59
C LYS A 155 7.94 -10.70 -12.04
N VAL A 156 7.22 -9.69 -12.52
CA VAL A 156 5.80 -9.53 -12.21
C VAL A 156 5.07 -10.70 -12.86
N ASP A 157 4.53 -11.60 -12.04
CA ASP A 157 3.74 -12.71 -12.54
C ASP A 157 2.43 -12.15 -13.13
N SER A 158 2.41 -12.02 -14.46
CA SER A 158 1.37 -11.43 -15.34
C SER A 158 -0.06 -12.00 -15.22
N SER A 159 -0.37 -12.71 -14.13
CA SER A 159 -1.72 -13.16 -13.78
C SER A 159 -2.53 -12.11 -13.01
N GLU A 160 -2.00 -10.92 -12.75
CA GLU A 160 -2.75 -9.87 -12.04
C GLU A 160 -4.03 -9.50 -12.80
N LYS A 161 -5.16 -9.83 -12.16
CA LYS A 161 -6.49 -9.43 -12.63
C LYS A 161 -6.55 -7.91 -12.70
N VAL A 162 -6.84 -7.37 -13.88
CA VAL A 162 -7.06 -5.93 -14.04
C VAL A 162 -8.20 -5.51 -13.11
N ARG A 163 -7.89 -4.66 -12.12
CA ARG A 163 -8.88 -4.17 -11.16
C ARG A 163 -9.97 -3.37 -11.88
N TRP A 164 -11.22 -3.51 -11.47
CA TRP A 164 -12.30 -2.62 -11.90
C TRP A 164 -12.61 -1.64 -10.77
N ASN A 165 -12.80 -0.37 -11.09
CA ASN A 165 -13.07 0.67 -10.09
C ASN A 165 -14.59 0.78 -9.86
N SER A 166 -15.01 0.92 -8.59
CA SER A 166 -16.40 1.23 -8.28
C SER A 166 -16.77 2.56 -8.93
N LEU A 167 -17.95 2.62 -9.54
CA LEU A 167 -18.45 3.85 -10.14
C LEU A 167 -18.86 4.88 -9.09
N ARG A 168 -19.34 4.46 -7.92
CA ARG A 168 -19.69 5.36 -6.81
C ARG A 168 -18.42 5.98 -6.24
N ARG A 169 -18.40 7.31 -6.05
CA ARG A 169 -17.34 8.01 -5.31
C ARG A 169 -17.51 7.84 -3.80
N PHE A 170 -16.41 7.84 -3.06
CA PHE A 170 -16.41 7.54 -1.62
C PHE A 170 -15.99 8.73 -0.76
N GLU A 171 -15.31 9.70 -1.37
CA GLU A 171 -14.78 10.89 -0.71
C GLU A 171 -15.91 11.72 -0.11
N MET A 172 -15.69 12.29 1.08
CA MET A 172 -16.72 13.08 1.77
C MET A 172 -17.14 14.33 0.99
N THR A 173 -16.26 14.82 0.11
CA THR A 173 -16.51 15.93 -0.83
C THR A 173 -17.38 15.54 -2.03
N SER A 174 -17.62 14.25 -2.25
CA SER A 174 -18.40 13.71 -3.37
C SER A 174 -19.85 13.36 -2.99
N LYS A 175 -20.45 14.13 -2.07
CA LYS A 175 -21.88 14.03 -1.76
C LYS A 175 -22.72 14.60 -2.89
N ARG A 176 -23.99 14.21 -2.97
CA ARG A 176 -24.97 14.86 -3.86
C ARG A 176 -24.93 16.39 -3.68
N GLY A 177 -25.12 17.13 -4.77
CA GLY A 177 -24.93 18.59 -4.83
C GLY A 177 -23.50 19.08 -5.10
N SER A 178 -22.48 18.22 -4.94
CA SER A 178 -21.11 18.61 -5.31
C SER A 178 -20.90 18.75 -6.83
N ARG A 179 -21.64 17.97 -7.62
CA ARG A 179 -21.61 17.98 -9.10
C ARG A 179 -23.02 17.62 -9.63
N PRO A 180 -23.76 18.57 -10.21
CA PRO A 180 -25.17 18.36 -10.61
C PRO A 180 -25.39 17.19 -11.57
N ASP A 181 -24.47 16.95 -12.50
CA ASP A 181 -24.67 15.98 -13.59
C ASP A 181 -24.33 14.53 -13.23
N GLN A 182 -24.00 14.24 -11.97
CA GLN A 182 -23.45 12.94 -11.55
C GLN A 182 -24.32 12.19 -10.54
N PHE A 183 -25.51 12.70 -10.23
CA PHE A 183 -26.52 11.98 -9.47
C PHE A 183 -27.69 11.57 -10.38
N TYR A 184 -27.76 10.29 -10.73
CA TYR A 184 -28.79 9.72 -11.63
C TYR A 184 -29.02 8.24 -11.34
N ALA A 185 -30.15 7.70 -11.78
CA ALA A 185 -30.42 6.27 -11.71
C ALA A 185 -29.69 5.54 -12.84
N ILE A 186 -29.03 4.44 -12.51
CA ILE A 186 -28.54 3.46 -13.49
C ILE A 186 -29.55 2.32 -13.53
N TYR A 187 -30.10 2.05 -14.71
CA TYR A 187 -31.04 0.96 -14.91
C TYR A 187 -30.27 -0.33 -15.18
N VAL A 188 -30.46 -1.32 -14.32
CA VAL A 188 -29.84 -2.64 -14.45
C VAL A 188 -30.93 -3.69 -14.63
N SER A 189 -30.81 -4.50 -15.67
CA SER A 189 -31.71 -5.63 -15.94
C SER A 189 -31.63 -6.66 -14.81
N GLU A 190 -32.78 -7.05 -14.25
CA GLU A 190 -32.82 -8.05 -13.19
C GLU A 190 -32.43 -9.45 -13.65
N SER A 191 -32.62 -9.74 -14.94
CA SER A 191 -32.45 -11.10 -15.50
C SER A 191 -30.99 -11.48 -15.71
N ASP A 192 -30.15 -10.53 -16.12
CA ASP A 192 -28.78 -10.77 -16.57
C ASP A 192 -27.76 -9.77 -16.00
N GLY A 193 -28.20 -8.79 -15.21
CA GLY A 193 -27.32 -7.79 -14.59
C GLY A 193 -26.74 -6.75 -15.56
N ARG A 194 -27.24 -6.69 -16.81
CA ARG A 194 -26.77 -5.71 -17.80
C ARG A 194 -27.21 -4.30 -17.45
N ILE A 195 -26.32 -3.33 -17.64
CA ILE A 195 -26.69 -1.91 -17.59
C ILE A 195 -27.42 -1.59 -18.90
N VAL A 196 -28.72 -1.30 -18.81
CA VAL A 196 -29.58 -1.05 -19.99
C VAL A 196 -29.72 0.43 -20.31
N GLY A 197 -29.48 1.32 -19.34
CA GLY A 197 -29.65 2.75 -19.52
C GLY A 197 -29.49 3.55 -18.23
N THR A 198 -29.83 4.83 -18.33
CA THR A 198 -29.75 5.80 -17.22
C THR A 198 -30.92 6.76 -17.26
N SER A 199 -31.32 7.29 -16.11
CA SER A 199 -32.16 8.50 -16.08
C SER A 199 -31.37 9.74 -16.50
N ALA A 200 -32.07 10.86 -16.70
CA ALA A 200 -31.43 12.17 -16.64
C ALA A 200 -30.83 12.40 -15.23
N PRO A 201 -29.82 13.28 -15.07
CA PRO A 201 -29.39 13.76 -13.76
C PRO A 201 -30.54 14.38 -12.98
N LEU A 202 -30.59 14.10 -11.68
CA LEU A 202 -31.60 14.60 -10.78
C LEU A 202 -31.08 15.87 -10.09
N ALA A 203 -31.89 16.92 -10.12
CA ALA A 203 -31.65 18.11 -9.31
C ALA A 203 -31.68 17.76 -7.81
N ASP A 204 -30.94 18.49 -6.97
CA ASP A 204 -30.68 18.11 -5.57
C ASP A 204 -31.93 18.01 -4.69
N ASP A 205 -32.99 18.72 -5.06
CA ASP A 205 -34.29 18.77 -4.39
C ASP A 205 -35.24 17.64 -4.81
N VAL A 206 -34.93 16.90 -5.87
CA VAL A 206 -35.78 15.82 -6.38
C VAL A 206 -35.51 14.52 -5.63
N PRO A 207 -36.49 13.89 -4.96
CA PRO A 207 -36.29 12.60 -4.30
C PRO A 207 -35.93 11.52 -5.31
N ARG A 208 -34.92 10.68 -5.02
CA ARG A 208 -34.50 9.59 -5.91
C ARG A 208 -35.60 8.54 -6.12
N GLU A 209 -36.50 8.41 -5.15
CA GLU A 209 -37.65 7.51 -5.16
C GLU A 209 -38.67 7.89 -6.24
N SER A 210 -38.61 9.11 -6.78
CA SER A 210 -39.45 9.54 -7.91
C SER A 210 -39.08 8.87 -9.23
N VAL A 211 -37.89 8.26 -9.33
CA VAL A 211 -37.40 7.65 -10.56
C VAL A 211 -37.71 6.16 -10.59
N LEU A 212 -38.74 5.82 -11.34
CA LEU A 212 -39.12 4.44 -11.58
C LEU A 212 -38.18 3.78 -12.59
N ALA A 213 -37.84 2.52 -12.34
CA ALA A 213 -37.12 1.71 -13.28
C ALA A 213 -38.07 1.26 -14.41
N PRO A 214 -37.58 1.13 -15.66
CA PRO A 214 -38.31 0.45 -16.72
C PRO A 214 -38.66 -1.00 -16.34
N ASP A 215 -39.68 -1.57 -17.00
CA ASP A 215 -40.10 -2.94 -16.76
C ASP A 215 -38.93 -3.94 -16.88
N GLY A 216 -38.79 -4.82 -15.89
CA GLY A 216 -37.71 -5.81 -15.82
C GLY A 216 -36.35 -5.27 -15.36
N CYS A 217 -36.28 -4.00 -14.95
CA CYS A 217 -35.06 -3.36 -14.48
C CYS A 217 -35.18 -2.84 -13.03
N VAL A 218 -34.03 -2.57 -12.41
CA VAL A 218 -33.92 -1.88 -11.12
C VAL A 218 -33.15 -0.57 -11.25
N SER A 219 -33.59 0.44 -10.49
CA SER A 219 -32.90 1.73 -10.37
C SER A 219 -31.79 1.64 -9.33
N VAL A 220 -30.55 1.80 -9.76
CA VAL A 220 -29.37 1.83 -8.88
C VAL A 220 -28.90 3.26 -8.68
N PHE A 221 -28.80 3.70 -7.43
CA PHE A 221 -28.31 5.02 -7.05
C PHE A 221 -26.99 4.95 -6.26
N PRO A 222 -26.18 6.03 -6.28
CA PRO A 222 -24.89 6.10 -5.58
C PRO A 222 -25.09 6.36 -4.08
N VAL A 223 -25.72 5.43 -3.36
CA VAL A 223 -26.11 5.60 -1.95
C VAL A 223 -25.27 4.71 -1.05
N LYS A 224 -24.84 5.22 0.11
CA LYS A 224 -24.16 4.44 1.16
C LYS A 224 -25.16 3.61 1.97
N PRO A 225 -24.73 2.58 2.70
CA PRO A 225 -25.61 1.79 3.57
C PRO A 225 -26.35 2.62 4.63
N ASP A 226 -25.76 3.74 5.06
CA ASP A 226 -26.35 4.70 6.01
C ASP A 226 -27.37 5.66 5.37
N GLY A 227 -27.63 5.54 4.06
CA GLY A 227 -28.55 6.40 3.32
C GLY A 227 -27.92 7.64 2.70
N THR A 228 -26.64 7.93 2.97
CA THR A 228 -25.94 9.10 2.42
C THR A 228 -25.88 9.04 0.90
N GLU A 229 -26.37 10.10 0.25
CA GLU A 229 -26.33 10.25 -1.21
C GLU A 229 -24.96 10.78 -1.67
N MET A 230 -24.29 9.97 -2.47
CA MET A 230 -23.00 10.29 -3.11
C MET A 230 -23.23 10.64 -4.58
N ILE A 231 -22.16 10.84 -5.36
CA ILE A 231 -22.24 10.95 -6.82
C ILE A 231 -21.52 9.80 -7.53
N TRP A 232 -21.87 9.59 -8.80
CA TRP A 232 -21.14 8.71 -9.71
C TRP A 232 -19.83 9.34 -10.19
N GLY A 233 -18.89 8.49 -10.60
CA GLY A 233 -17.63 8.91 -11.20
C GLY A 233 -17.78 9.46 -12.61
N LEU A 234 -18.86 9.11 -13.32
CA LEU A 234 -19.13 9.43 -14.73
C LEU A 234 -20.49 10.07 -14.90
N THR A 235 -20.64 10.92 -15.91
CA THR A 235 -21.95 11.42 -16.38
C THR A 235 -22.70 10.33 -17.15
N PRO A 236 -24.03 10.43 -17.34
CA PRO A 236 -24.80 9.43 -18.06
C PRO A 236 -24.28 9.12 -19.47
N PRO A 237 -23.94 10.13 -20.32
CA PRO A 237 -23.37 9.85 -21.65
C PRO A 237 -22.01 9.14 -21.59
N SER A 238 -21.18 9.50 -20.61
CA SER A 238 -19.86 8.89 -20.42
C SER A 238 -19.93 7.45 -19.92
N LEU A 239 -20.97 7.13 -19.15
CA LEU A 239 -21.25 5.77 -18.71
C LEU A 239 -21.74 4.92 -19.89
N MET A 240 -22.73 5.39 -20.64
CA MET A 240 -23.28 4.65 -21.78
C MET A 240 -22.22 4.35 -22.85
N LYS A 241 -21.32 5.30 -23.14
CA LYS A 241 -20.17 5.07 -24.03
C LYS A 241 -19.23 3.97 -23.53
N ARG A 242 -19.11 3.78 -22.21
CA ARG A 242 -18.33 2.68 -21.63
C ARG A 242 -19.08 1.37 -21.66
N VAL A 243 -20.38 1.37 -21.39
CA VAL A 243 -21.23 0.17 -21.48
C VAL A 243 -21.19 -0.40 -22.90
N GLU A 244 -21.33 0.45 -23.92
CA GLU A 244 -21.27 0.04 -25.34
C GLU A 244 -19.93 -0.65 -25.70
N LYS A 245 -18.82 -0.13 -25.17
CA LYS A 245 -17.49 -0.71 -25.36
C LYS A 245 -17.19 -1.91 -24.43
N GLY A 246 -18.10 -2.24 -23.52
CA GLY A 246 -17.93 -3.28 -22.51
C GLY A 246 -17.01 -2.89 -21.34
N PHE A 247 -16.70 -1.60 -21.16
CA PHE A 247 -15.82 -1.05 -20.12
C PHE A 247 -16.54 -0.61 -18.84
N ALA A 248 -17.84 -0.91 -18.72
CA ALA A 248 -18.62 -0.74 -17.51
C ALA A 248 -19.52 -1.98 -17.31
N LYS A 249 -19.75 -2.36 -16.06
CA LYS A 249 -20.59 -3.51 -15.69
C LYS A 249 -21.26 -3.31 -14.34
N ALA A 250 -22.32 -4.04 -14.07
CA ALA A 250 -22.96 -4.08 -12.76
C ALA A 250 -22.84 -5.48 -12.16
N VAL A 251 -22.41 -5.57 -10.91
CA VAL A 251 -22.25 -6.84 -10.20
C VAL A 251 -23.35 -6.95 -9.15
N GLY A 252 -24.20 -7.97 -9.28
CA GLY A 252 -25.30 -8.24 -8.36
C GLY A 252 -24.85 -8.96 -7.07
N SER A 253 -25.54 -8.67 -5.97
CA SER A 253 -25.48 -9.45 -4.72
C SER A 253 -26.63 -10.47 -4.65
N LYS A 254 -26.56 -11.41 -3.70
CA LYS A 254 -27.68 -12.34 -3.38
C LYS A 254 -28.99 -11.63 -3.03
N SER A 255 -28.95 -10.34 -2.68
CA SER A 255 -30.11 -9.52 -2.32
C SER A 255 -30.60 -8.61 -3.45
N LYS A 256 -30.29 -8.92 -4.72
CA LYS A 256 -30.61 -8.10 -5.91
C LYS A 256 -30.09 -6.66 -5.84
N ARG A 257 -29.06 -6.39 -5.03
CA ARG A 257 -28.36 -5.10 -5.04
C ARG A 257 -27.24 -5.14 -6.06
N PHE A 258 -27.24 -4.21 -7.01
CA PHE A 258 -26.20 -4.12 -8.02
C PHE A 258 -25.19 -3.04 -7.67
N THR A 259 -23.91 -3.35 -7.87
CA THR A 259 -22.80 -2.40 -7.71
C THR A 259 -22.16 -2.15 -9.07
N PRO A 260 -22.26 -0.92 -9.62
CA PRO A 260 -21.63 -0.59 -10.89
C PRO A 260 -20.12 -0.40 -10.77
N TYR A 261 -19.38 -0.94 -11.73
CA TYR A 261 -17.93 -0.85 -11.89
C TYR A 261 -17.55 -0.41 -13.30
N TYR A 262 -16.36 0.18 -13.45
CA TYR A 262 -15.85 0.62 -14.75
C TYR A 262 -14.32 0.60 -14.81
N LEU A 263 -13.79 0.64 -16.04
CA LEU A 263 -12.38 0.89 -16.29
C LEU A 263 -12.11 2.41 -16.36
N THR A 264 -11.13 2.85 -15.58
CA THR A 264 -10.68 4.25 -15.52
C THR A 264 -10.02 4.68 -16.82
N ILE A 265 -9.89 5.99 -17.06
CA ILE A 265 -9.24 6.52 -18.27
C ILE A 265 -7.83 5.95 -18.44
N GLY A 266 -7.03 5.87 -17.36
CA GLY A 266 -5.70 5.28 -17.41
C GLY A 266 -5.71 3.83 -17.93
N LYS A 267 -6.65 2.99 -17.47
CA LYS A 267 -6.76 1.61 -17.96
C LYS A 267 -7.21 1.52 -19.41
N LEU A 268 -8.01 2.48 -19.88
CA LEU A 268 -8.36 2.54 -21.29
C LEU A 268 -7.14 2.91 -22.14
N GLN A 269 -6.29 3.82 -21.66
CA GLN A 269 -5.01 4.13 -22.32
C GLN A 269 -4.06 2.94 -22.31
N ASP A 270 -4.01 2.16 -21.23
CA ASP A 270 -3.19 0.94 -21.15
C ASP A 270 -3.69 -0.12 -22.15
N ILE A 271 -5.01 -0.21 -22.40
CA ILE A 271 -5.57 -1.04 -23.47
C ILE A 271 -5.14 -0.52 -24.85
N GLU A 272 -5.19 0.79 -25.08
CA GLU A 272 -4.75 1.40 -26.34
C GLU A 272 -3.25 1.22 -26.58
N ARG A 273 -2.42 1.22 -25.53
CA ARG A 273 -0.97 0.94 -25.57
C ARG A 273 -0.62 -0.54 -25.71
N GLY A 274 -1.59 -1.45 -25.57
CA GLY A 274 -1.36 -2.90 -25.61
C GLY A 274 -0.80 -3.49 -24.31
N GLU A 275 -0.73 -2.71 -23.23
CA GLU A 275 -0.33 -3.19 -21.89
C GLU A 275 -1.45 -4.03 -21.24
N ILE A 276 -2.71 -3.80 -21.63
CA ILE A 276 -3.87 -4.59 -21.24
C ILE A 276 -4.53 -5.18 -22.50
N GLU A 277 -4.67 -6.49 -22.53
CA GLU A 277 -5.35 -7.23 -23.58
C GLU A 277 -6.80 -7.52 -23.20
N ILE A 278 -7.71 -7.35 -24.17
CA ILE A 278 -9.08 -7.86 -24.08
C ILE A 278 -9.06 -9.32 -24.53
N ILE A 279 -9.28 -10.25 -23.60
CA ILE A 279 -9.21 -11.71 -23.86
C ILE A 279 -10.58 -12.32 -24.15
N GLY A 280 -11.67 -11.59 -23.90
CA GLY A 280 -13.02 -12.08 -24.12
C GLY A 280 -14.10 -11.05 -23.77
N ARG A 281 -15.36 -11.49 -23.84
CA ARG A 281 -16.52 -10.73 -23.36
C ARG A 281 -17.42 -11.65 -22.54
N ASN A 282 -17.89 -11.14 -21.43
CA ASN A 282 -18.84 -11.80 -20.55
C ASN A 282 -20.26 -11.73 -21.12
N GLY A 283 -21.15 -12.57 -20.60
CA GLY A 283 -22.57 -12.56 -20.97
C GLY A 283 -23.25 -11.22 -20.75
N ASP A 284 -22.80 -10.40 -19.79
CA ASP A 284 -23.32 -9.06 -19.54
C ASP A 284 -22.81 -7.98 -20.52
N GLY A 285 -22.01 -8.36 -21.52
CA GLY A 285 -21.40 -7.45 -22.50
C GLY A 285 -20.08 -6.81 -22.03
N SER A 286 -19.67 -7.02 -20.78
CA SER A 286 -18.42 -6.49 -20.25
C SER A 286 -17.20 -7.24 -20.78
N VAL A 287 -16.10 -6.54 -21.00
CA VAL A 287 -14.85 -7.17 -21.47
C VAL A 287 -14.19 -7.97 -20.36
N GLU A 288 -13.59 -9.09 -20.74
CA GLU A 288 -12.60 -9.78 -19.91
C GLU A 288 -11.22 -9.27 -20.33
N VAL A 289 -10.44 -8.78 -19.35
CA VAL A 289 -9.17 -8.10 -19.58
C VAL A 289 -8.07 -8.69 -18.72
N ARG A 290 -6.87 -8.75 -19.27
CA ARG A 290 -5.65 -9.25 -18.62
C ARG A 290 -4.48 -8.35 -18.99
N ARG A 291 -3.51 -8.16 -18.10
CA ARG A 291 -2.26 -7.48 -18.47
C ARG A 291 -1.48 -8.34 -19.48
N SER A 292 -0.99 -7.72 -20.54
CA SER A 292 -0.14 -8.42 -21.51
C SER A 292 1.14 -8.89 -20.82
N LYS A 293 1.68 -10.04 -21.23
CA LYS A 293 2.99 -10.51 -20.80
C LYS A 293 4.06 -9.65 -21.48
N GLY A 294 4.26 -8.45 -20.95
CA GLY A 294 5.24 -7.49 -21.44
C GLY A 294 5.96 -6.86 -20.26
N LEU A 295 7.08 -7.48 -19.88
CA LEU A 295 8.26 -6.88 -19.25
C LEU A 295 8.09 -5.42 -18.82
N ASP A 296 7.68 -5.21 -17.58
CA ASP A 296 8.00 -3.97 -16.89
C ASP A 296 9.51 -4.02 -16.60
N LEU A 297 10.29 -3.61 -17.60
CA LEU A 297 11.74 -3.48 -17.54
C LEU A 297 12.17 -2.22 -16.79
N THR A 298 11.25 -1.56 -16.07
CA THR A 298 11.62 -0.43 -15.25
C THR A 298 12.53 -0.95 -14.13
N PRO A 299 13.83 -0.64 -14.15
CA PRO A 299 14.69 -0.96 -13.03
C PRO A 299 14.14 -0.12 -11.88
N VAL A 300 13.57 -0.78 -10.87
CA VAL A 300 13.25 -0.10 -9.61
C VAL A 300 14.58 0.06 -8.91
N TRP A 301 15.07 1.29 -8.87
CA TRP A 301 16.27 1.69 -8.13
C TRP A 301 15.98 1.77 -6.65
#